data_AF-A0A068UU95-F1
#
_entry.id   AF-A0A068UU95-F1
#
_cell.length_a   1.000
_cell.length_b   1.000
_cell.length_c   1.000
_cell.angle_alpha   90.00
_cell.angle_beta   90.00
_cell.angle_gamma   90.00
#
_symmetry.space_group_name_H-M   'P 1'
#
loop_
_entity.id
_entity.type
_entity.pdbx_description
1 polymer ?
#
loop_
_entity_poly.entity_id
_entity_poly.type
_entity_poly.pdbx_seq_one_letter_code
_entity_poly.pdbx_strand_id
1 'polypeptide(L)' 'MFLLEAKSFCPRKMEEMAYGLELSNANFIWVVRFPVGHATALEEALPERFLERVKEIGVVVDG' A
#
# COMPACT_ATOMS: atom_id res chain seq x y z
N MET A 1 -7.75 -12.92 4.90
CA MET A 1 -7.41 -12.41 3.56
C MET A 1 -8.32 -11.24 3.28
N PHE A 2 -7.81 -10.03 3.40
CA PHE A 2 -8.56 -8.80 3.14
C PHE A 2 -8.05 -8.18 1.84
N LEU A 3 -8.96 -7.88 0.92
CA LEU A 3 -8.66 -7.15 -0.31
C LEU A 3 -8.96 -5.66 -0.05
N LEU A 4 -7.95 -4.81 -0.13
CA LEU A 4 -8.11 -3.37 0.03
C LEU A 4 -7.96 -2.68 -1.33
N GLU A 5 -8.97 -1.88 -1.68
CA GLU A 5 -8.95 -1.00 -2.86
C GLU A 5 -8.70 0.45 -2.42
N ALA A 6 -7.53 1.02 -2.76
CA ALA A 6 -7.27 2.43 -2.54
C ALA A 6 -7.78 3.26 -3.73
N LYS A 7 -8.82 4.07 -3.50
CA LYS A 7 -9.42 4.97 -4.53
C LYS A 7 -8.96 6.42 -4.45
N SER A 8 -8.05 6.78 -3.52
CA SER A 8 -7.59 8.16 -3.36
C SER A 8 -6.11 8.22 -2.99
N PHE A 9 -5.31 8.79 -3.89
CA PHE A 9 -3.86 8.86 -3.83
C PHE A 9 -3.38 10.11 -3.05
N CYS A 10 -3.66 10.15 -1.74
CA CYS A 10 -3.11 11.17 -0.86
C CYS A 10 -1.93 10.55 -0.07
N PRO A 11 -0.74 11.17 -0.05
CA PRO A 11 0.42 10.62 0.66
C PRO A 11 0.10 10.26 2.12
N ARG A 12 -0.65 11.15 2.78
CA ARG A 12 -1.06 10.99 4.17
C ARG A 12 -1.99 9.78 4.39
N LYS A 13 -2.89 9.48 3.44
CA LYS A 13 -3.77 8.30 3.52
C LYS A 13 -2.99 7.01 3.28
N MET A 14 -1.98 7.03 2.42
CA MET A 14 -1.15 5.87 2.15
C MET A 14 -0.25 5.53 3.34
N GLU A 15 0.32 6.53 4.00
CA GLU A 15 1.03 6.33 5.27
C GLU A 15 0.11 5.74 6.34
N GLU A 16 -1.11 6.27 6.51
CA GLU A 16 -2.04 5.72 7.51
C GLU A 16 -2.49 4.29 7.17
N MET A 17 -2.72 3.99 5.89
CA MET A 17 -3.01 2.62 5.47
C MET A 17 -1.83 1.69 5.71
N ALA A 18 -0.62 2.11 5.37
CA ALA A 18 0.60 1.34 5.61
C ALA A 18 0.78 1.04 7.11
N TYR A 19 0.63 2.05 7.97
CA TYR A 19 0.66 1.87 9.41
C TYR A 19 -0.46 0.94 9.92
N GLY A 20 -1.68 1.09 9.40
CA GLY A 20 -2.80 0.23 9.78
C GLY A 20 -2.57 -1.23 9.39
N LEU A 21 -1.97 -1.48 8.24
CA LEU A 21 -1.61 -2.81 7.74
C LEU A 21 -0.50 -3.45 8.58
N GLU A 22 0.52 -2.66 8.92
CA GLU A 22 1.64 -3.08 9.76
C GLU A 22 1.19 -3.41 11.20
N LEU A 23 0.32 -2.58 11.80
CA LEU A 23 -0.23 -2.80 13.14
C LEU A 23 -1.23 -3.97 13.21
N SER A 24 -1.96 -4.21 12.13
CA SER A 24 -2.94 -5.29 12.03
C SER A 24 -2.31 -6.68 12.09
N ASN A 25 -1.06 -6.83 11.60
CA ASN A 25 -0.32 -8.09 11.51
C ASN A 25 -1.13 -9.26 10.90
N ALA A 26 -2.16 -8.94 10.12
CA ALA A 26 -3.05 -9.88 9.47
C ALA A 26 -2.74 -9.96 7.98
N ASN A 27 -3.00 -11.12 7.37
CA ASN A 27 -2.66 -11.29 5.96
C ASN A 27 -3.56 -10.45 5.04
N PHE A 28 -2.94 -9.57 4.25
CA PHE A 28 -3.62 -8.61 3.38
C PHE A 28 -3.08 -8.60 1.96
N ILE A 29 -3.93 -8.19 1.02
CA ILE A 29 -3.51 -7.83 -0.34
C ILE A 29 -3.98 -6.42 -0.61
N TRP A 30 -3.04 -5.55 -0.98
CA TRP A 30 -3.32 -4.16 -1.31
C TRP A 30 -3.09 -3.93 -2.79
N VAL A 31 -4.17 -3.66 -3.52
CA VAL A 31 -4.10 -3.28 -4.93
C VAL A 31 -4.11 -1.76 -5.01
N VAL A 32 -3.00 -1.21 -5.47
CA VAL A 32 -2.79 0.22 -5.64
C VAL A 32 -3.00 0.57 -7.11
N ARG A 33 -4.04 1.33 -7.41
CA ARG A 33 -4.31 1.79 -8.77
C ARG A 33 -3.84 3.22 -8.95
N PHE A 34 -2.89 3.42 -9.85
CA PHE A 34 -2.42 4.74 -10.22
C PHE A 34 -3.25 5.28 -11.39
N PRO A 35 -3.81 6.50 -11.28
CA PRO A 35 -4.43 7.13 -12.44
C PRO A 35 -3.37 7.34 -13.53
N VAL A 36 -3.73 7.02 -14.78
CA VAL A 36 -2.85 7.13 -15.94
C VAL A 36 -2.40 8.60 -16.08
N GLY A 37 -1.09 8.84 -15.97
CA GLY A 37 -0.49 10.19 -15.96
C GLY A 37 0.05 10.67 -14.61
N HIS A 38 -0.16 9.91 -13.53
CA HIS A 38 0.53 10.06 -12.24
C HIS A 38 1.09 8.69 -11.84
N ALA A 39 2.12 8.25 -12.55
CA ALA A 39 2.90 7.08 -12.16
C ALA A 39 3.89 7.51 -11.05
N THR A 40 3.37 7.79 -9.85
CA THR A 40 4.22 7.86 -8.66
C THR A 40 4.71 6.44 -8.39
N ALA A 41 6.00 6.25 -8.15
CA ALA A 41 6.48 4.90 -7.86
C ALA A 41 5.80 4.38 -6.57
N LEU A 42 5.50 3.08 -6.50
CA LEU A 42 4.95 2.48 -5.28
C LEU A 42 5.84 2.78 -4.06
N GLU A 43 7.15 2.87 -4.30
CA GLU A 43 8.18 3.26 -3.33
C GLU A 43 8.13 4.73 -2.92
N GLU A 44 7.71 5.64 -3.81
CA GLU A 44 7.49 7.07 -3.46
C GLU A 44 6.15 7.29 -2.75
N ALA A 45 5.17 6.43 -3.04
CA ALA A 45 3.82 6.52 -2.51
C ALA A 45 3.69 5.94 -1.10
N LEU A 46 4.58 4.99 -0.75
CA LEU A 46 4.57 4.26 0.51
C LEU A 46 5.73 4.71 1.41
N PRO A 47 5.58 4.59 2.73
CA PRO A 47 6.68 4.88 3.64
C PRO A 47 7.88 3.98 3.35
N GLU A 48 9.07 4.53 3.54
CA GLU A 48 10.32 3.84 3.24
C GLU A 48 10.36 2.48 3.95
N ARG A 49 10.76 1.45 3.19
CA ARG A 49 10.87 0.07 3.66
C ARG A 49 9.55 -0.61 4.07
N PHE A 50 8.40 0.00 3.81
CA PHE A 50 7.10 -0.65 4.10
C PHE A 50 6.98 -1.98 3.36
N LEU A 51 7.31 -2.01 2.07
CA LEU A 51 7.29 -3.23 1.25
C LEU A 51 8.19 -4.34 1.82
N GLU A 52 9.35 -3.98 2.39
CA GLU A 52 10.23 -4.93 3.06
C GLU A 52 9.59 -5.50 4.32
N ARG A 53 8.95 -4.65 5.14
CA ARG A 53 8.32 -5.05 6.41
C ARG A 53 7.10 -5.93 6.19
N VAL A 54 6.30 -5.64 5.16
CA VAL A 54 5.07 -6.38 4.90
C VAL A 54 5.22 -7.56 3.95
N LYS A 55 6.40 -7.77 3.35
CA LYS A 55 6.68 -8.86 2.39
C LYS A 55 6.27 -10.25 2.88
N GLU A 56 6.32 -10.49 4.19
CA GLU A 56 5.95 -11.78 4.79
C GLU A 56 4.47 -11.91 5.16
N ILE A 57 3.77 -10.77 5.32
CA ILE A 57 2.37 -10.73 5.79
C ILE A 57 1.39 -10.29 4.69
N GLY A 58 1.84 -9.62 3.63
CA GLY A 58 0.96 -9.09 2.61
C GLY A 58 1.65 -8.78 1.28
N VAL A 59 0.83 -8.69 0.24
CA VAL A 59 1.26 -8.41 -1.12
C VAL A 59 0.70 -7.06 -1.54
N VAL A 60 1.57 -6.16 -2.00
CA VAL A 60 1.16 -4.90 -2.62
C VAL A 60 1.41 -5.01 -4.12
N VAL A 61 0.39 -4.72 -4.92
CA VAL A 61 0.43 -4.83 -6.38
C VAL A 61 -0.06 -3.52 -6.98
N ASP A 62 0.62 -3.06 -8.03
CA ASP A 62 0.10 -2.00 -8.88
C ASP A 62 -0.92 -2.59 -9.86
N GLY A 63 -1.91 -1.80 -10.29
CA GLY A 63 -2.87 -2.28 -11.29
C GLY A 63 -3.86 -1.25 -11.80
#